data_AF-A0A2E6QHY9-F1
#
_entry.id   AF-A0A2E6QHY9-F1
#
_cell.length_a   1.000
_cell.length_b   1.000
_cell.length_c   1.000
_cell.angle_alpha   90.00
_cell.angle_beta   90.00
_cell.angle_gamma   90.00
#
_symmetry.space_group_name_H-M   'P 1'
#
loop_
_entity.id
_entity.type
_entity.pdbx_description
1 polymer ?
#
loop_
_entity_poly.entity_id
_entity_poly.type
_entity_poly.pdbx_seq_one_letter_code
_entity_poly.pdbx_strand_id
1 'polypeptide(L)'
;MSSQTAVFTERVCDHLRLPPLVVEAGACCEAVVRAMGERKATAALVTGPDGLPIGIVTERDVVARIACRGAEALPIDVVMTAPVATIRDDDLLFRAIAFMRRRRLRHMPVINAAGRVVGLFELHDALTLAEPALVDHVDRLARDDSREGLRQVKEAQSFVASRLMDDGVATSAVMRLISDINIDLHRRAVDLARRELEAEGSGTPPVDFAMIVMGSGGRGESGLTADQDNGFILADYPDEAHGDIDPYFRELAERTTVILDVAGLPFCRGGVMATNPLWRKTATQWRNQIALWLRRRNDAIVRLGDIFFDFRHACGAGPLSQELRDFVTARLKGAFPFLQAMQSIQADHRVALGWMDRLRTESAPGGRVLDLKYGALLPLVEAVRLLSLRDGVRETGTISRLHALQSGGTISRDESQALEEGLELVAGRVLRAQIAGASGEGVPGYGVPLQSLTLYERRRLRDAMRAIRDLRGRLRAELTGDLL
;
A
#
# COMPACT_ATOMS: atom_id res chain seq x y z
N MET A 1 10.43 3.53 -26.14
CA MET A 1 10.55 2.11 -25.74
C MET A 1 9.56 1.90 -24.62
N SER A 2 8.60 0.99 -24.78
CA SER A 2 7.69 0.63 -23.67
C SER A 2 8.55 0.05 -22.55
N SER A 3 8.38 0.53 -21.31
CA SER A 3 9.14 0.00 -20.17
C SER A 3 8.76 -1.47 -19.98
N GLN A 4 9.74 -2.37 -20.00
CA GLN A 4 9.53 -3.81 -19.83
C GLN A 4 8.84 -4.14 -18.49
N THR A 5 8.98 -3.24 -17.51
CA THR A 5 8.47 -3.37 -16.15
C THR A 5 7.17 -2.61 -15.88
N ALA A 6 6.57 -1.98 -16.88
CA ALA A 6 5.34 -1.18 -16.75
C ALA A 6 4.21 -1.93 -16.00
N VAL A 7 4.11 -3.23 -16.25
CA VAL A 7 3.14 -4.14 -15.62
C VAL A 7 3.14 -4.13 -14.09
N PHE A 8 4.28 -3.82 -13.46
CA PHE A 8 4.41 -3.79 -12.00
C PHE A 8 4.10 -2.42 -11.39
N THR A 9 4.01 -1.36 -12.20
CA THR A 9 3.80 0.02 -11.74
C THR A 9 2.47 0.62 -12.16
N GLU A 10 1.86 0.10 -13.23
CA GLU A 10 0.57 0.55 -13.76
C GLU A 10 -0.61 -0.07 -13.00
N ARG A 11 -1.78 0.57 -13.11
CA ARG A 11 -3.04 0.11 -12.50
C ARG A 11 -4.01 -0.40 -13.55
N VAL A 12 -4.99 -1.19 -13.11
CA VAL A 12 -6.04 -1.71 -14.00
C VAL A 12 -6.81 -0.59 -14.70
N CYS A 13 -7.06 0.53 -14.02
CA CYS A 13 -7.74 1.70 -14.60
C CYS A 13 -7.04 2.28 -15.84
N ASP A 14 -5.73 2.08 -15.98
CA ASP A 14 -4.93 2.62 -17.08
C ASP A 14 -5.10 1.79 -18.37
N HIS A 15 -5.72 0.60 -18.27
CA HIS A 15 -5.85 -0.37 -19.36
C HIS A 15 -7.30 -0.86 -19.57
N LEU A 16 -8.28 -0.02 -19.26
CA LEU A 16 -9.70 -0.36 -19.44
C LEU A 16 -10.13 -0.30 -20.90
N ARG A 17 -10.98 -1.25 -21.32
CA ARG A 17 -11.82 -1.08 -22.51
C ARG A 17 -13.16 -0.45 -22.12
N LEU A 18 -13.49 0.66 -22.78
CA LEU A 18 -14.71 1.43 -22.54
C LEU A 18 -15.49 1.68 -23.84
N PRO A 19 -16.84 1.70 -23.77
CA PRO A 19 -17.68 1.14 -22.70
C PRO A 19 -17.84 -0.39 -22.84
N PRO A 20 -17.87 -1.16 -21.74
CA PRO A 20 -18.18 -2.58 -21.81
C PRO A 20 -19.63 -2.80 -22.29
N LEU A 21 -19.89 -3.91 -23.00
CA LEU A 21 -21.26 -4.32 -23.30
C LEU A 21 -21.90 -4.84 -22.00
N VAL A 22 -22.89 -4.11 -21.49
CA VAL A 22 -23.64 -4.47 -20.29
C VAL A 22 -25.07 -4.81 -20.67
N VAL A 23 -25.59 -5.89 -20.10
CA VAL A 23 -26.96 -6.38 -20.27
C VAL A 23 -27.57 -6.70 -18.91
N GLU A 24 -28.89 -6.61 -18.81
CA GLU A 24 -29.62 -6.95 -17.58
C GLU A 24 -29.86 -8.46 -17.48
N ALA A 25 -29.98 -8.95 -16.25
CA ALA A 25 -30.43 -10.31 -15.98
C ALA A 25 -31.80 -10.57 -16.66
N GLY A 26 -31.97 -11.76 -17.23
CA GLY A 26 -33.19 -12.13 -17.96
C GLY A 26 -33.23 -11.70 -19.44
N ALA A 27 -32.23 -10.96 -19.93
CA ALA A 27 -32.12 -10.63 -21.35
C ALA A 27 -32.06 -11.90 -22.23
N CYS A 28 -32.72 -11.87 -23.39
CA CYS A 28 -32.71 -12.99 -24.34
C CYS A 28 -31.31 -13.20 -24.95
N CYS A 29 -30.83 -14.46 -24.95
CA CYS A 29 -29.53 -14.82 -25.51
C CYS A 29 -29.31 -14.32 -26.95
N GLU A 30 -30.32 -14.43 -27.83
CA GLU A 30 -30.23 -13.92 -29.20
C GLU A 30 -29.93 -12.42 -29.24
N ALA A 31 -30.62 -11.63 -28.42
CA ALA A 31 -30.40 -10.19 -28.34
C ALA A 31 -28.99 -9.86 -27.82
N VAL A 32 -28.49 -10.62 -26.84
CA VAL A 32 -27.12 -10.46 -26.32
C VAL A 32 -26.08 -10.82 -27.39
N VAL A 33 -26.24 -11.95 -28.09
CA VAL A 33 -25.33 -12.38 -29.16
C VAL A 33 -25.31 -11.37 -30.32
N ARG A 34 -26.47 -10.87 -30.73
CA ARG A 34 -26.56 -9.81 -31.73
C ARG A 34 -25.84 -8.54 -31.28
N ALA A 35 -26.06 -8.09 -30.04
CA ALA A 35 -25.39 -6.93 -29.47
C ALA A 35 -23.86 -7.12 -29.40
N MET A 36 -23.39 -8.33 -29.05
CA MET A 36 -21.96 -8.68 -29.10
C MET A 36 -21.40 -8.57 -30.52
N GLY A 37 -22.11 -9.09 -31.52
CA GLY A 37 -21.71 -8.99 -32.94
C GLY A 37 -21.67 -7.55 -33.45
N GLU A 38 -22.72 -6.76 -33.20
CA GLU A 38 -22.83 -5.36 -33.62
C GLU A 38 -21.73 -4.48 -33.02
N ARG A 39 -21.41 -4.69 -31.73
CA ARG A 39 -20.38 -3.92 -31.02
C ARG A 39 -18.98 -4.54 -31.11
N LYS A 40 -18.83 -5.68 -31.80
CA LYS A 40 -17.59 -6.48 -31.83
C LYS A 40 -17.05 -6.75 -30.42
N ALA A 41 -17.94 -7.01 -29.47
CA ALA A 41 -17.61 -7.23 -28.08
C ALA A 41 -17.24 -8.70 -27.84
N THR A 42 -16.09 -8.93 -27.22
CA THR A 42 -15.57 -10.27 -26.89
C THR A 42 -16.23 -10.87 -25.64
N ALA A 43 -16.91 -10.04 -24.84
CA ALA A 43 -17.73 -10.44 -23.71
C ALA A 43 -18.88 -9.45 -23.44
N ALA A 44 -19.95 -9.96 -22.82
CA ALA A 44 -21.07 -9.19 -22.30
C ALA A 44 -21.18 -9.42 -20.78
N LEU A 45 -21.32 -8.32 -20.04
CA LEU A 45 -21.46 -8.29 -18.59
C LEU A 45 -22.94 -8.32 -18.22
N VAL A 46 -23.33 -9.24 -17.34
CA VAL A 46 -24.69 -9.36 -16.84
C VAL A 46 -24.78 -8.67 -15.48
N THR A 47 -25.72 -7.75 -15.35
CA THR A 47 -25.95 -6.97 -14.13
C THR A 47 -27.29 -7.27 -13.49
N GLY A 48 -27.35 -7.16 -12.16
CA GLY A 48 -28.59 -7.20 -11.39
C GLY A 48 -29.35 -5.85 -11.47
N PRO A 49 -30.57 -5.77 -10.90
CA PRO A 49 -31.39 -4.55 -10.91
C PRO A 49 -30.73 -3.35 -10.20
N ASP A 50 -29.78 -3.61 -9.31
CA ASP A 50 -28.98 -2.63 -8.57
C ASP A 50 -27.75 -2.12 -9.35
N GLY A 51 -27.52 -2.64 -10.56
CA GLY A 51 -26.38 -2.33 -11.41
C GLY A 51 -25.08 -3.04 -10.99
N LEU A 52 -25.14 -3.99 -10.06
CA LEU A 52 -23.99 -4.80 -9.65
C LEU A 52 -23.73 -5.94 -10.65
N PRO A 53 -22.46 -6.26 -10.93
CA PRO A 53 -22.13 -7.36 -11.84
C PRO A 53 -22.43 -8.71 -11.18
N ILE A 54 -23.28 -9.51 -11.82
CA ILE A 54 -23.68 -10.83 -11.31
C ILE A 54 -23.10 -11.98 -12.16
N GLY A 55 -22.81 -11.72 -13.44
CA GLY A 55 -22.31 -12.73 -14.36
C GLY A 55 -21.61 -12.14 -15.59
N ILE A 56 -21.00 -13.02 -16.38
CA ILE A 56 -20.35 -12.69 -17.66
C ILE A 56 -20.61 -13.78 -18.69
N VAL A 57 -20.75 -13.37 -19.95
CA VAL A 57 -20.83 -14.25 -21.12
C VAL A 57 -19.73 -13.87 -22.10
N THR A 58 -18.92 -14.84 -22.51
CA THR A 58 -17.85 -14.63 -23.50
C THR A 58 -18.19 -15.26 -24.83
N GLU A 59 -17.48 -14.92 -25.90
CA GLU A 59 -17.60 -15.60 -27.21
C GLU A 59 -17.48 -17.13 -27.08
N ARG A 60 -16.65 -17.63 -26.15
CA ARG A 60 -16.52 -19.06 -25.88
C ARG A 60 -17.82 -19.64 -25.32
N ASP A 61 -18.51 -18.93 -24.45
CA ASP A 61 -19.78 -19.37 -23.87
C ASP A 61 -20.89 -19.33 -24.93
N VAL A 62 -20.87 -18.36 -25.85
CA VAL A 62 -21.77 -18.32 -27.00
C VAL A 62 -21.64 -19.60 -27.84
N VAL A 63 -20.41 -19.97 -28.23
CA VAL A 63 -20.17 -21.18 -29.03
C VAL A 63 -20.49 -22.45 -28.22
N ALA A 64 -20.05 -22.53 -26.97
CA ALA A 64 -20.14 -23.76 -26.19
C ALA A 64 -21.55 -24.04 -25.63
N ARG A 65 -22.32 -22.99 -25.34
CA ARG A 65 -23.58 -23.11 -24.56
C ARG A 65 -24.81 -22.57 -25.28
N ILE A 66 -24.67 -21.59 -26.17
CA ILE A 66 -25.79 -20.97 -26.88
C ILE A 66 -25.99 -21.63 -28.26
N ALA A 67 -24.92 -21.75 -29.06
CA ALA A 67 -25.00 -22.26 -30.43
C ALA A 67 -25.54 -23.70 -30.51
N CYS A 68 -25.26 -24.55 -29.51
CA CYS A 68 -25.70 -25.94 -29.48
C CYS A 68 -27.14 -26.15 -28.97
N ARG A 69 -27.77 -25.15 -28.34
CA ARG A 69 -29.07 -25.29 -27.64
C ARG A 69 -30.22 -24.53 -28.31
N GLY A 70 -29.93 -23.71 -29.32
CA GLY A 70 -30.88 -22.76 -29.91
C GLY A 70 -30.97 -21.49 -29.07
N ALA A 71 -30.71 -20.33 -29.69
CA ALA A 71 -30.58 -19.04 -29.00
C ALA A 71 -31.92 -18.34 -28.71
N GLU A 72 -33.01 -18.83 -29.30
CA GLU A 72 -34.23 -18.05 -29.54
C GLU A 72 -35.13 -17.83 -28.29
N ALA A 73 -34.87 -18.53 -27.16
CA ALA A 73 -35.71 -18.38 -25.97
C ALA A 73 -34.99 -18.55 -24.61
N LEU A 74 -33.66 -18.67 -24.57
CA LEU A 74 -32.96 -18.82 -23.29
C LEU A 74 -32.62 -17.44 -22.70
N PRO A 75 -32.90 -17.22 -21.40
CA PRO A 75 -32.42 -16.03 -20.72
C PRO A 75 -30.92 -16.17 -20.42
N ILE A 76 -30.21 -15.05 -20.46
CA ILE A 76 -28.74 -15.01 -20.43
C ILE A 76 -28.15 -15.50 -19.09
N ASP A 77 -28.92 -15.40 -18.02
CA ASP A 77 -28.60 -15.84 -16.66
C ASP A 77 -28.41 -17.36 -16.53
N VAL A 78 -29.06 -18.16 -17.37
CA VAL A 78 -28.88 -19.62 -17.43
C VAL A 78 -27.55 -20.00 -18.08
N VAL A 79 -26.96 -19.09 -18.85
CA VAL A 79 -25.79 -19.37 -19.69
C VAL A 79 -24.52 -18.67 -19.21
N MET A 80 -24.67 -17.59 -18.45
CA MET A 80 -23.57 -16.83 -17.87
C MET A 80 -22.70 -17.66 -16.91
N THR A 81 -21.44 -17.26 -16.78
CA THR A 81 -20.60 -17.69 -15.67
C THR A 81 -20.90 -16.79 -14.47
N ALA A 82 -21.36 -17.39 -13.36
CA ALA A 82 -21.67 -16.72 -12.11
C ALA A 82 -21.19 -17.53 -10.88
N PRO A 83 -20.79 -16.89 -9.76
CA PRO A 83 -20.60 -15.44 -9.62
C PRO A 83 -19.41 -14.96 -10.47
N VAL A 84 -19.52 -13.78 -11.07
CA VAL A 84 -18.43 -13.22 -11.86
C VAL A 84 -17.28 -12.76 -10.96
N ALA A 85 -16.06 -13.15 -11.32
CA ALA A 85 -14.87 -12.63 -10.64
C ALA A 85 -14.59 -11.20 -11.13
N THR A 86 -14.39 -10.26 -10.21
CA THR A 86 -14.13 -8.85 -10.50
C THR A 86 -12.78 -8.41 -9.96
N ILE A 87 -12.29 -7.26 -10.43
CA ILE A 87 -11.11 -6.58 -9.90
C ILE A 87 -11.39 -5.11 -9.62
N ARG A 88 -10.67 -4.48 -8.70
CA ARG A 88 -10.82 -3.04 -8.46
C ARG A 88 -10.08 -2.25 -9.54
N ASP A 89 -10.59 -1.07 -9.86
CA ASP A 89 -9.94 -0.12 -10.77
C ASP A 89 -8.56 0.33 -10.27
N ASP A 90 -8.40 0.40 -8.95
CA ASP A 90 -7.18 0.84 -8.30
C ASP A 90 -6.15 -0.28 -8.01
N ASP A 91 -6.45 -1.53 -8.37
CA ASP A 91 -5.52 -2.66 -8.26
C ASP A 91 -4.35 -2.54 -9.25
N LEU A 92 -3.18 -3.08 -8.85
CA LEU A 92 -1.99 -3.11 -9.69
C LEU A 92 -2.15 -4.09 -10.86
N LEU A 93 -1.68 -3.69 -12.04
CA LEU A 93 -1.86 -4.43 -13.29
C LEU A 93 -1.31 -5.87 -13.20
N PHE A 94 -0.12 -6.07 -12.65
CA PHE A 94 0.43 -7.42 -12.48
C PHE A 94 -0.48 -8.34 -11.67
N ARG A 95 -1.19 -7.82 -10.66
CA ARG A 95 -2.12 -8.65 -9.86
C ARG A 95 -3.29 -9.13 -10.69
N ALA A 96 -3.83 -8.23 -11.52
CA ALA A 96 -4.90 -8.54 -12.44
C ALA A 96 -4.49 -9.68 -13.37
N ILE A 97 -3.33 -9.53 -14.02
CA ILE A 97 -2.75 -10.55 -14.91
C ILE A 97 -2.63 -11.88 -14.17
N ALA A 98 -2.04 -11.87 -12.98
CA ALA A 98 -1.77 -13.08 -12.24
C ALA A 98 -3.04 -13.78 -11.73
N PHE A 99 -4.05 -13.00 -11.31
CA PHE A 99 -5.35 -13.52 -10.92
C PHE A 99 -6.08 -14.17 -12.10
N MET A 100 -6.10 -13.48 -13.25
CA MET A 100 -6.71 -14.00 -14.47
C MET A 100 -6.03 -15.27 -14.95
N ARG A 101 -4.68 -15.31 -14.96
CA ARG A 101 -3.91 -16.51 -15.35
C ARG A 101 -4.22 -17.72 -14.47
N ARG A 102 -4.20 -17.55 -13.14
CA ARG A 102 -4.53 -18.61 -12.18
C ARG A 102 -5.91 -19.20 -12.40
N ARG A 103 -6.90 -18.34 -12.62
CA ARG A 103 -8.30 -18.73 -12.82
C ARG A 103 -8.63 -19.03 -14.29
N ARG A 104 -7.65 -18.97 -15.19
CA ARG A 104 -7.81 -19.15 -16.65
C ARG A 104 -8.87 -18.23 -17.25
N LEU A 105 -8.97 -17.01 -16.71
CA LEU A 105 -9.88 -15.96 -17.17
C LEU A 105 -9.20 -15.15 -18.27
N ARG A 106 -9.99 -14.71 -19.25
CA ARG A 106 -9.54 -13.79 -20.31
C ARG A 106 -10.14 -12.40 -20.20
N HIS A 107 -11.27 -12.31 -19.51
CA HIS A 107 -12.06 -11.10 -19.31
C HIS A 107 -12.37 -10.97 -17.83
N MET A 108 -12.24 -9.77 -17.30
CA MET A 108 -12.57 -9.48 -15.91
C MET A 108 -13.23 -8.12 -15.80
N PRO A 109 -14.46 -8.03 -15.26
CA PRO A 109 -15.08 -6.75 -14.96
C PRO A 109 -14.26 -5.98 -13.94
N VAL A 110 -14.10 -4.69 -14.20
CA VAL A 110 -13.44 -3.75 -13.29
C VAL A 110 -14.50 -2.98 -12.55
N ILE A 111 -14.40 -2.95 -11.23
CA ILE A 111 -15.35 -2.29 -10.33
C ILE A 111 -14.69 -1.15 -9.57
N ASN A 112 -15.45 -0.12 -9.26
CA ASN A 112 -15.01 0.94 -8.36
C ASN A 112 -15.23 0.58 -6.88
N ALA A 113 -14.90 1.50 -5.98
CA ALA A 113 -15.11 1.34 -4.53
C ALA A 113 -16.57 1.04 -4.13
N ALA A 114 -17.56 1.44 -4.94
CA ALA A 114 -18.99 1.18 -4.71
C ALA A 114 -19.47 -0.16 -5.32
N GLY A 115 -18.57 -0.97 -5.89
CA GLY A 115 -18.90 -2.27 -6.49
C GLY A 115 -19.50 -2.17 -7.90
N ARG A 116 -19.61 -0.97 -8.46
CA ARG A 116 -20.18 -0.75 -9.80
C ARG A 116 -19.13 -0.95 -10.87
N VAL A 117 -19.53 -1.54 -12.00
CA VAL A 117 -18.67 -1.77 -13.15
C VAL A 117 -18.27 -0.42 -13.77
N VAL A 118 -16.96 -0.21 -13.89
CA VAL A 118 -16.39 0.96 -14.58
C VAL A 118 -15.72 0.58 -15.90
N GLY A 119 -15.46 -0.70 -16.16
CA GLY A 119 -14.87 -1.16 -17.41
C GLY A 119 -14.71 -2.68 -17.51
N LEU A 120 -14.14 -3.13 -18.62
CA LEU A 120 -13.72 -4.52 -18.83
C LEU A 120 -12.21 -4.56 -19.04
N PHE A 121 -11.55 -5.50 -18.36
CA PHE A 121 -10.12 -5.75 -18.48
C PHE A 121 -9.86 -7.07 -19.21
N GLU A 122 -9.00 -7.03 -20.23
CA GLU A 122 -8.63 -8.19 -21.04
C GLU A 122 -7.18 -8.61 -20.80
N LEU A 123 -6.97 -9.91 -20.54
CA LEU A 123 -5.64 -10.43 -20.24
C LEU A 123 -4.67 -10.27 -21.42
N HIS A 124 -5.16 -10.33 -22.66
CA HIS A 124 -4.32 -10.19 -23.84
C HIS A 124 -3.66 -8.82 -23.90
N ASP A 125 -4.44 -7.74 -23.73
CA ASP A 125 -3.94 -6.37 -23.77
C ASP A 125 -2.83 -6.16 -22.74
N ALA A 126 -3.04 -6.68 -21.52
CA ALA A 126 -2.05 -6.58 -20.45
C ALA A 126 -0.77 -7.39 -20.72
N LEU A 127 -0.88 -8.57 -21.33
CA LEU A 127 0.29 -9.39 -21.69
C LEU A 127 1.09 -8.82 -22.84
N THR A 128 0.52 -8.00 -23.72
CA THR A 128 1.30 -7.30 -24.77
C THR A 128 2.32 -6.31 -24.19
N LEU A 129 2.14 -5.89 -22.94
CA LEU A 129 3.00 -4.97 -22.22
C LEU A 129 4.13 -5.66 -21.45
N ALA A 130 4.04 -6.98 -21.23
CA ALA A 130 4.92 -7.72 -20.34
C ALA A 130 5.84 -8.67 -21.11
N GLU A 131 7.12 -8.67 -20.77
CA GLU A 131 8.04 -9.69 -21.29
C GLU A 131 7.74 -11.08 -20.70
N PRO A 132 7.93 -12.17 -21.47
CA PRO A 132 7.70 -13.53 -20.97
C PRO A 132 8.41 -13.83 -19.64
N ALA A 133 9.64 -13.37 -19.48
CA ALA A 133 10.41 -13.57 -18.26
C ALA A 133 9.77 -12.89 -17.03
N LEU A 134 9.17 -11.71 -17.21
CA LEU A 134 8.49 -10.98 -16.14
C LEU A 134 7.12 -11.58 -15.81
N VAL A 135 6.43 -12.16 -16.79
CA VAL A 135 5.17 -12.89 -16.56
C VAL A 135 5.35 -14.05 -15.58
N ASP A 136 6.48 -14.78 -15.63
CA ASP A 136 6.81 -15.82 -14.65
C ASP A 136 7.00 -15.26 -13.22
N HIS A 137 7.44 -14.00 -13.11
CA HIS A 137 7.51 -13.31 -11.82
C HIS A 137 6.15 -12.81 -11.36
N VAL A 138 5.30 -12.36 -12.28
CA VAL A 138 3.89 -12.05 -12.00
C VAL A 138 3.17 -13.25 -11.41
N ASP A 139 3.34 -14.45 -11.99
CA ASP A 139 2.76 -15.68 -11.47
C ASP A 139 3.33 -16.06 -10.09
N ARG A 140 4.63 -15.79 -9.84
CA ARG A 140 5.25 -15.98 -8.50
C ARG A 140 4.72 -15.01 -7.44
N LEU A 141 4.43 -13.77 -7.80
CA LEU A 141 3.80 -12.81 -6.90
C LEU A 141 2.32 -13.11 -6.63
N ALA A 142 1.79 -14.15 -7.27
CA ALA A 142 0.41 -14.53 -7.21
C ALA A 142 0.23 -15.99 -6.81
N ARG A 143 1.09 -16.54 -5.96
CA ARG A 143 0.94 -17.89 -5.41
C ARG A 143 -0.38 -18.05 -4.64
N ASP A 144 -0.71 -19.30 -4.30
CA ASP A 144 -1.92 -19.63 -3.54
C ASP A 144 -1.91 -19.05 -2.11
N ASP A 145 -3.08 -18.98 -1.47
CA ASP A 145 -3.30 -18.35 -0.16
C ASP A 145 -2.86 -19.21 1.04
N SER A 146 -1.94 -20.17 0.82
CA SER A 146 -1.27 -20.88 1.91
C SER A 146 -0.13 -20.04 2.51
N ARG A 147 0.28 -20.39 3.73
CA ARG A 147 1.43 -19.77 4.42
C ARG A 147 2.70 -19.83 3.57
N GLU A 148 2.92 -20.96 2.89
CA GLU A 148 4.06 -21.16 2.00
C GLU A 148 3.96 -20.29 0.73
N GLY A 149 2.75 -20.19 0.15
CA GLY A 149 2.52 -19.29 -0.98
C GLY A 149 2.79 -17.82 -0.64
N LEU A 150 2.42 -17.37 0.57
CA LEU A 150 2.72 -16.02 1.06
C LEU A 150 4.24 -15.80 1.20
N ARG A 151 4.98 -16.76 1.77
CA ARG A 151 6.45 -16.70 1.89
C ARG A 151 7.12 -16.56 0.52
N GLN A 152 6.68 -17.34 -0.46
CA GLN A 152 7.22 -17.29 -1.82
C GLN A 152 6.96 -15.94 -2.51
N VAL A 153 5.81 -15.30 -2.26
CA VAL A 153 5.54 -13.93 -2.75
C VAL A 153 6.53 -12.94 -2.15
N LYS A 154 6.81 -13.03 -0.85
CA LYS A 154 7.80 -12.16 -0.19
C LYS A 154 9.21 -12.37 -0.73
N GLU A 155 9.60 -13.60 -1.03
CA GLU A 155 10.90 -13.89 -1.65
C GLU A 155 11.02 -13.35 -3.08
N ALA A 156 9.95 -13.48 -3.88
CA ALA A 156 9.91 -12.96 -5.24
C ALA A 156 9.98 -11.42 -5.30
N GLN A 157 9.55 -10.73 -4.23
CA GLN A 157 9.58 -9.26 -4.11
C GLN A 157 10.99 -8.68 -4.34
N SER A 158 12.03 -9.29 -3.76
CA SER A 158 13.42 -8.80 -3.87
C SER A 158 13.92 -8.82 -5.31
N PHE A 159 13.59 -9.88 -6.06
CA PHE A 159 13.96 -9.97 -7.47
C PHE A 159 13.27 -8.88 -8.29
N VAL A 160 11.95 -8.70 -8.10
CA VAL A 160 11.18 -7.70 -8.86
C VAL A 160 11.68 -6.30 -8.56
N ALA A 161 11.97 -6.00 -7.28
CA ALA A 161 12.59 -4.74 -6.88
C ALA A 161 13.95 -4.52 -7.56
N SER A 162 14.82 -5.54 -7.64
CA SER A 162 16.10 -5.43 -8.34
C SER A 162 15.90 -5.09 -9.82
N ARG A 163 15.02 -5.80 -10.52
CA ARG A 163 14.79 -5.58 -11.96
C ARG A 163 14.27 -4.18 -12.24
N LEU A 164 13.31 -3.71 -11.45
CA LEU A 164 12.80 -2.35 -11.58
C LEU A 164 13.89 -1.30 -11.37
N MET A 165 14.76 -1.51 -10.39
CA MET A 165 15.88 -0.61 -10.11
C MET A 165 16.94 -0.64 -11.23
N ASP A 166 17.12 -1.76 -11.91
CA ASP A 166 18.05 -1.91 -13.04
C ASP A 166 17.50 -1.29 -14.33
N ASP A 167 16.18 -1.34 -14.52
CA ASP A 167 15.45 -0.69 -15.61
C ASP A 167 15.30 0.84 -15.43
N GLY A 168 15.79 1.38 -14.31
CA GLY A 168 15.76 2.82 -14.02
C GLY A 168 14.39 3.34 -13.60
N VAL A 169 13.48 2.48 -13.14
CA VAL A 169 12.22 2.91 -12.53
C VAL A 169 12.50 3.75 -11.29
N ALA A 170 11.71 4.81 -11.09
CA ALA A 170 11.83 5.68 -9.92
C ALA A 170 11.76 4.86 -8.62
N THR A 171 12.66 5.15 -7.67
CA THR A 171 12.75 4.38 -6.42
C THR A 171 11.45 4.45 -5.64
N SER A 172 10.80 5.61 -5.60
CA SER A 172 9.49 5.74 -4.95
C SER A 172 8.43 4.80 -5.53
N ALA A 173 8.43 4.58 -6.84
CA ALA A 173 7.53 3.62 -7.48
C ALA A 173 7.86 2.17 -7.09
N VAL A 174 9.15 1.82 -7.00
CA VAL A 174 9.59 0.50 -6.52
C VAL A 174 9.18 0.27 -5.06
N MET A 175 9.41 1.25 -4.18
CA MET A 175 8.99 1.18 -2.78
C MET A 175 7.47 1.08 -2.65
N ARG A 176 6.73 1.81 -3.49
CA ARG A 176 5.28 1.74 -3.53
C ARG A 176 4.79 0.35 -3.87
N LEU A 177 5.39 -0.29 -4.88
CA LEU A 177 5.10 -1.68 -5.22
C LEU A 177 5.41 -2.63 -4.06
N ILE A 178 6.57 -2.48 -3.40
CA ILE A 178 6.94 -3.28 -2.23
C ILE A 178 5.87 -3.14 -1.13
N SER A 179 5.46 -1.92 -0.80
CA SER A 179 4.41 -1.67 0.17
C SER A 179 3.07 -2.25 -0.24
N ASP A 180 2.68 -2.11 -1.50
CA ASP A 180 1.41 -2.64 -1.98
C ASP A 180 1.43 -4.18 -1.90
N ILE A 181 2.52 -4.86 -2.29
CA ILE A 181 2.73 -6.31 -2.08
C ILE A 181 2.60 -6.66 -0.59
N ASN A 182 3.26 -5.92 0.30
CA ASN A 182 3.16 -6.18 1.74
C ASN A 182 1.71 -6.01 2.24
N ILE A 183 0.95 -5.02 1.77
CA ILE A 183 -0.47 -4.83 2.12
C ILE A 183 -1.32 -6.03 1.66
N ASP A 184 -1.04 -6.59 0.48
CA ASP A 184 -1.73 -7.80 0.02
C ASP A 184 -1.40 -9.02 0.87
N LEU A 185 -0.15 -9.16 1.33
CA LEU A 185 0.20 -10.20 2.31
C LEU A 185 -0.61 -10.04 3.61
N HIS A 186 -0.80 -8.81 4.10
CA HIS A 186 -1.66 -8.55 5.27
C HIS A 186 -3.11 -8.97 5.01
N ARG A 187 -3.68 -8.58 3.87
CA ARG A 187 -5.05 -8.99 3.48
C ARG A 187 -5.20 -10.50 3.45
N ARG A 188 -4.29 -11.20 2.77
CA ARG A 188 -4.33 -12.66 2.61
C ARG A 188 -4.10 -13.38 3.94
N ALA A 189 -3.26 -12.84 4.82
CA ALA A 189 -3.05 -13.37 6.17
C ALA A 189 -4.32 -13.27 7.02
N VAL A 190 -5.02 -12.13 6.99
CA VAL A 190 -6.33 -11.97 7.65
C VAL A 190 -7.36 -12.94 7.09
N ASP A 191 -7.45 -13.06 5.77
CA ASP A 191 -8.40 -13.98 5.12
C ASP A 191 -8.12 -15.44 5.51
N LEU A 192 -6.84 -15.83 5.58
CA LEU A 192 -6.43 -17.17 6.02
C LEU A 192 -6.77 -17.40 7.50
N ALA A 193 -6.41 -16.46 8.39
CA ALA A 193 -6.70 -16.55 9.82
C ALA A 193 -8.20 -16.64 10.10
N ARG A 194 -9.03 -15.89 9.36
CA ARG A 194 -10.50 -15.96 9.46
C ARG A 194 -11.03 -17.34 9.09
N ARG A 195 -10.53 -17.94 8.00
CA ARG A 195 -10.93 -19.30 7.59
C ARG A 195 -10.52 -20.35 8.61
N GLU A 196 -9.33 -20.22 9.21
CA GLU A 196 -8.88 -21.10 10.29
C GLU A 196 -9.81 -20.99 11.51
N LEU A 197 -10.17 -19.77 11.93
CA LEU A 197 -11.09 -19.54 13.04
C LEU A 197 -12.51 -20.08 12.79
N GLU A 198 -13.03 -19.85 11.59
CA GLU A 198 -14.34 -20.35 11.19
C GLU A 198 -14.38 -21.88 11.17
N ALA A 199 -13.34 -22.54 10.63
CA ALA A 199 -13.21 -23.99 10.62
C ALA A 199 -13.11 -24.61 12.03
N GLU A 200 -12.59 -23.85 13.00
CA GLU A 200 -12.52 -24.25 14.41
C GLU A 200 -13.78 -23.91 15.21
N GLY A 201 -14.83 -23.38 14.56
CA GLY A 201 -16.12 -23.09 15.20
C GLY A 201 -16.20 -21.74 15.90
N SER A 202 -15.21 -20.86 15.75
CA SER A 202 -15.27 -19.48 16.29
C SER A 202 -16.20 -18.57 15.49
N GLY A 203 -16.70 -19.03 14.34
CA GLY A 203 -17.63 -18.30 13.47
C GLY A 203 -16.98 -17.16 12.69
N THR A 204 -17.83 -16.23 12.24
CA THR A 204 -17.42 -15.04 11.47
C THR A 204 -17.20 -13.83 12.41
N PRO A 205 -16.52 -12.75 11.95
CA PRO A 205 -16.29 -11.59 12.79
C PRO A 205 -17.60 -11.04 13.37
N PRO A 206 -17.68 -10.83 14.71
CA PRO A 206 -18.94 -10.45 15.37
C PRO A 206 -19.38 -9.02 15.08
N VAL A 207 -18.46 -8.17 14.59
CA VAL A 207 -18.73 -6.83 14.07
C VAL A 207 -17.84 -6.54 12.86
N ASP A 208 -18.22 -5.53 12.08
CA ASP A 208 -17.35 -5.02 11.02
C ASP A 208 -16.01 -4.53 11.59
N PHE A 209 -14.95 -4.71 10.81
CA PHE A 209 -13.62 -4.23 11.18
C PHE A 209 -12.82 -3.86 9.95
N ALA A 210 -11.80 -3.04 10.14
CA ALA A 210 -10.78 -2.74 9.14
C ALA A 210 -9.39 -3.00 9.71
N MET A 211 -8.52 -3.62 8.90
CA MET A 211 -7.10 -3.66 9.17
C MET A 211 -6.41 -2.45 8.56
N ILE A 212 -5.53 -1.83 9.33
CA ILE A 212 -4.64 -0.76 8.88
C ILE A 212 -3.19 -1.20 8.98
N VAL A 213 -2.36 -0.71 8.06
CA VAL A 213 -0.90 -0.81 8.10
C VAL A 213 -0.34 0.58 8.37
N MET A 214 0.63 0.70 9.26
CA MET A 214 1.16 1.97 9.76
C MET A 214 2.61 2.20 9.31
N GLY A 215 3.16 3.36 9.69
CA GLY A 215 4.56 3.69 9.43
C GLY A 215 4.92 3.65 7.93
N SER A 216 6.04 3.01 7.60
CA SER A 216 6.55 2.96 6.22
C SER A 216 5.59 2.25 5.26
N GLY A 217 4.89 1.20 5.72
CA GLY A 217 3.89 0.51 4.91
C GLY A 217 2.69 1.38 4.60
N GLY A 218 2.22 2.17 5.57
CA GLY A 218 1.10 3.08 5.37
C GLY A 218 1.44 4.32 4.52
N ARG A 219 2.71 4.70 4.42
CA ARG A 219 3.17 5.72 3.46
C ARG A 219 3.35 5.20 2.03
N GLY A 220 3.45 3.89 1.84
CA GLY A 220 3.87 3.33 0.55
C GLY A 220 5.39 3.42 0.33
N GLU A 221 6.17 3.38 1.41
CA GLU A 221 7.62 3.61 1.44
C GLU A 221 8.35 2.44 2.14
N SER A 222 7.88 1.22 1.95
CA SER A 222 8.52 0.04 2.52
C SER A 222 9.80 -0.30 1.76
N GLY A 223 10.86 -0.62 2.50
CA GLY A 223 11.99 -1.39 1.98
C GLY A 223 11.72 -2.90 2.03
N LEU A 224 12.70 -3.69 1.60
CA LEU A 224 12.60 -5.16 1.60
C LEU A 224 12.60 -5.75 3.02
N THR A 225 13.29 -5.09 3.95
CA THR A 225 13.45 -5.52 5.35
C THR A 225 12.40 -4.91 6.29
N ALA A 226 11.23 -4.54 5.78
CA ALA A 226 10.14 -3.98 6.60
C ALA A 226 9.55 -5.05 7.53
N ASP A 227 9.21 -4.64 8.75
CA ASP A 227 8.41 -5.39 9.72
C ASP A 227 6.90 -5.13 9.55
N GLN A 228 6.09 -5.77 10.39
CA GLN A 228 4.63 -5.65 10.37
C GLN A 228 4.12 -4.64 11.42
N ASP A 229 3.94 -3.39 10.98
CA ASP A 229 3.24 -2.36 11.75
C ASP A 229 1.74 -2.37 11.38
N ASN A 230 0.88 -2.91 12.23
CA ASN A 230 -0.55 -3.07 11.93
C ASN A 230 -1.50 -2.83 13.12
N GLY A 231 -2.78 -2.64 12.80
CA GLY A 231 -3.84 -2.42 13.78
C GLY A 231 -5.23 -2.75 13.24
N PHE A 232 -6.19 -2.88 14.15
CA PHE A 232 -7.61 -3.03 13.82
C PHE A 232 -8.43 -1.83 14.28
N ILE A 233 -9.35 -1.41 13.42
CA ILE A 233 -10.43 -0.49 13.71
C ILE A 233 -11.71 -1.32 13.70
N LEU A 234 -12.34 -1.47 14.86
CA LEU A 234 -13.60 -2.21 15.00
C LEU A 234 -14.78 -1.24 14.86
N ALA A 235 -15.90 -1.70 14.32
CA ALA A 235 -17.16 -0.98 14.50
C ALA A 235 -17.49 -0.85 15.99
N ASP A 236 -18.19 0.22 16.36
CA ASP A 236 -18.59 0.41 17.76
C ASP A 236 -19.63 -0.64 18.16
N TYR A 237 -19.53 -1.10 19.40
CA TYR A 237 -20.44 -2.04 20.05
C TYR A 237 -20.60 -1.66 21.53
N PRO A 238 -21.69 -2.10 22.21
CA PRO A 238 -21.90 -1.81 23.63
C PRO A 238 -20.77 -2.37 24.50
N ASP A 239 -20.36 -1.63 25.54
CA ASP A 239 -19.24 -2.02 26.41
C ASP A 239 -19.48 -3.39 27.09
N GLU A 240 -20.73 -3.70 27.44
CA GLU A 240 -21.11 -5.02 27.98
C GLU A 240 -20.80 -6.20 27.04
N ALA A 241 -20.76 -5.98 25.72
CA ALA A 241 -20.45 -7.01 24.73
C ALA A 241 -18.93 -7.19 24.50
N HIS A 242 -18.08 -6.36 25.12
CA HIS A 242 -16.63 -6.39 24.91
C HIS A 242 -16.01 -7.75 25.28
N GLY A 243 -16.53 -8.38 26.34
CA GLY A 243 -16.08 -9.70 26.81
C GLY A 243 -16.30 -10.81 25.79
N ASP A 244 -17.29 -10.67 24.91
CA ASP A 244 -17.61 -11.65 23.86
C ASP A 244 -16.96 -11.29 22.51
N ILE A 245 -16.75 -10.00 22.26
CA ILE A 245 -16.29 -9.48 20.97
C ILE A 245 -14.75 -9.38 20.86
N ASP A 246 -14.06 -8.77 21.83
CA ASP A 246 -12.60 -8.57 21.73
C ASP A 246 -11.79 -9.87 21.68
N PRO A 247 -12.17 -10.97 22.37
CA PRO A 247 -11.43 -12.23 22.26
C PRO A 247 -11.32 -12.75 20.83
N TYR A 248 -12.38 -12.64 20.02
CA TYR A 248 -12.34 -13.01 18.60
C TYR A 248 -11.27 -12.21 17.85
N PHE A 249 -11.25 -10.88 18.02
CA PHE A 249 -10.29 -10.03 17.32
C PHE A 249 -8.86 -10.14 17.85
N ARG A 250 -8.69 -10.52 19.12
CA ARG A 250 -7.39 -10.86 19.69
C ARG A 250 -6.82 -12.09 19.01
N GLU A 251 -7.59 -13.16 18.95
CA GLU A 251 -7.18 -14.41 18.31
C GLU A 251 -6.91 -14.19 16.81
N LEU A 252 -7.80 -13.45 16.12
CA LEU A 252 -7.59 -13.07 14.72
C LEU A 252 -6.28 -12.30 14.53
N ALA A 253 -5.95 -11.36 15.42
CA ALA A 253 -4.70 -10.62 15.37
C ALA A 253 -3.50 -11.54 15.58
N GLU A 254 -3.53 -12.41 16.60
CA GLU A 254 -2.44 -13.33 16.91
C GLU A 254 -2.12 -14.23 15.73
N ARG A 255 -3.12 -14.91 15.16
CA ARG A 255 -2.93 -15.75 13.96
C ARG A 255 -2.42 -14.97 12.76
N THR A 256 -3.00 -13.80 12.50
CA THR A 256 -2.57 -12.94 11.39
C THR A 256 -1.09 -12.58 11.54
N THR A 257 -0.66 -12.18 12.74
CA THR A 257 0.75 -11.80 12.97
C THR A 257 1.72 -12.97 12.81
N VAL A 258 1.35 -14.17 13.24
CA VAL A 258 2.13 -15.40 13.05
C VAL A 258 2.23 -15.76 11.57
N ILE A 259 1.12 -15.69 10.82
CA ILE A 259 1.11 -15.95 9.38
C ILE A 259 2.02 -14.97 8.63
N LEU A 260 2.01 -13.69 9.02
CA LEU A 260 2.87 -12.67 8.43
C LEU A 260 4.35 -12.90 8.75
N ASP A 261 4.68 -13.30 9.97
CA ASP A 261 6.05 -13.65 10.36
C ASP A 261 6.59 -14.80 9.52
N VAL A 262 5.82 -15.88 9.37
CA VAL A 262 6.14 -17.02 8.48
C VAL A 262 6.28 -16.59 7.03
N ALA A 263 5.48 -15.62 6.58
CA ALA A 263 5.59 -15.06 5.24
C ALA A 263 6.83 -14.18 5.03
N GLY A 264 7.60 -13.86 6.08
CA GLY A 264 8.80 -13.03 6.02
C GLY A 264 8.58 -11.54 6.33
N LEU A 265 7.47 -11.20 7.00
CA LEU A 265 7.24 -9.89 7.64
C LEU A 265 7.39 -10.04 9.15
N PRO A 266 8.60 -9.85 9.70
CA PRO A 266 8.92 -10.22 11.07
C PRO A 266 8.12 -9.39 12.09
N PHE A 267 7.86 -9.97 13.26
CA PHE A 267 7.22 -9.25 14.38
C PHE A 267 7.85 -7.87 14.62
N CYS A 268 7.00 -6.85 14.77
CA CYS A 268 7.46 -5.50 15.11
C CYS A 268 8.06 -5.49 16.52
N ARG A 269 9.34 -5.11 16.62
CA ARG A 269 10.05 -5.00 17.91
C ARG A 269 9.45 -3.95 18.85
N GLY A 270 8.77 -2.96 18.29
CA GLY A 270 8.07 -1.90 19.03
C GLY A 270 6.66 -2.29 19.50
N GLY A 271 6.18 -3.50 19.17
CA GLY A 271 4.84 -3.95 19.57
C GLY A 271 3.69 -3.20 18.88
N VAL A 272 3.94 -2.68 17.67
CA VAL A 272 2.94 -1.97 16.84
C VAL A 272 2.13 -2.96 16.03
N MET A 273 1.35 -3.79 16.72
CA MET A 273 0.56 -4.86 16.10
C MET A 273 -0.81 -4.94 16.75
N ALA A 274 -1.82 -5.41 16.00
CA ALA A 274 -3.20 -5.56 16.47
C ALA A 274 -3.35 -6.54 17.65
N THR A 275 -2.31 -7.34 17.96
CA THR A 275 -2.23 -8.18 19.17
C THR A 275 -2.19 -7.32 20.44
N ASN A 276 -1.61 -6.13 20.37
CA ASN A 276 -1.59 -5.16 21.45
C ASN A 276 -2.88 -4.29 21.43
N PRO A 277 -3.66 -4.24 22.53
CA PRO A 277 -4.91 -3.47 22.61
C PRO A 277 -4.78 -1.97 22.34
N LEU A 278 -3.56 -1.41 22.36
CA LEU A 278 -3.30 -0.03 21.93
C LEU A 278 -3.64 0.20 20.45
N TRP A 279 -3.50 -0.85 19.62
CA TRP A 279 -3.67 -0.84 18.17
C TRP A 279 -4.91 -1.61 17.69
N ARG A 280 -5.73 -2.12 18.61
CA ARG A 280 -7.00 -2.80 18.35
C ARG A 280 -8.10 -2.12 19.16
N LYS A 281 -8.92 -1.29 18.49
CA LYS A 281 -9.91 -0.43 19.16
C LYS A 281 -11.13 -0.22 18.29
N THR A 282 -12.26 0.09 18.91
CA THR A 282 -13.44 0.57 18.18
C THR A 282 -13.19 1.96 17.56
N ALA A 283 -14.00 2.36 16.59
CA ALA A 283 -13.91 3.67 15.95
C ALA A 283 -13.98 4.81 16.98
N THR A 284 -14.90 4.75 17.94
CA THR A 284 -15.01 5.75 19.01
C THR A 284 -13.81 5.72 19.96
N GLN A 285 -13.31 4.54 20.33
CA GLN A 285 -12.11 4.42 21.16
C GLN A 285 -10.86 5.00 20.48
N TRP A 286 -10.70 4.80 19.16
CA TRP A 286 -9.64 5.43 18.37
C TRP A 286 -9.72 6.95 18.41
N ARG A 287 -10.91 7.53 18.15
CA ARG A 287 -11.12 8.99 18.21
C ARG A 287 -10.79 9.56 19.58
N ASN A 288 -11.19 8.87 20.65
CA ASN A 288 -10.90 9.25 22.04
C ASN A 288 -9.39 9.19 22.35
N GLN A 289 -8.70 8.14 21.88
CA GLN A 289 -7.25 8.00 22.04
C GLN A 289 -6.50 9.15 21.36
N ILE A 290 -6.85 9.49 20.12
CA ILE A 290 -6.22 10.60 19.40
C ILE A 290 -6.51 11.92 20.11
N ALA A 291 -7.75 12.17 20.55
CA ALA A 291 -8.10 13.36 21.30
C ALA A 291 -7.30 13.46 22.62
N LEU A 292 -7.03 12.33 23.28
CA LEU A 292 -6.17 12.26 24.45
C LEU A 292 -4.71 12.57 24.11
N TRP A 293 -4.19 12.03 23.01
CA TRP A 293 -2.81 12.27 22.57
C TRP A 293 -2.55 13.76 22.31
N LEU A 294 -3.50 14.44 21.65
CA LEU A 294 -3.41 15.88 21.39
C LEU A 294 -3.40 16.72 22.67
N ARG A 295 -4.02 16.22 23.76
CA ARG A 295 -4.03 16.89 25.08
C ARG A 295 -2.79 16.57 25.91
N ARG A 296 -2.33 15.31 25.90
CA ARG A 296 -1.23 14.81 26.75
C ARG A 296 0.07 14.74 25.95
N ARG A 297 0.97 15.68 26.20
CA ARG A 297 2.25 15.86 25.46
C ARG A 297 3.43 15.15 26.11
N ASN A 298 3.27 13.87 26.49
CA ASN A 298 4.41 13.08 26.95
C ASN A 298 5.11 12.40 25.78
N ASP A 299 6.41 12.13 25.93
CA ASP A 299 7.23 11.65 24.82
C ASP A 299 6.81 10.29 24.26
N ALA A 300 6.28 9.42 25.12
CA ALA A 300 5.80 8.11 24.69
C ALA A 300 4.60 8.24 23.74
N ILE A 301 3.62 9.07 24.10
CA ILE A 301 2.42 9.35 23.30
C ILE A 301 2.78 9.93 21.94
N VAL A 302 3.70 10.88 21.91
CA VAL A 302 4.11 11.54 20.69
C VAL A 302 4.77 10.56 19.71
N ARG A 303 5.63 9.66 20.20
CA ARG A 303 6.23 8.60 19.37
C ARG A 303 5.19 7.63 18.79
N LEU A 304 4.13 7.33 19.54
CA LEU A 304 3.02 6.52 19.01
C LEU A 304 2.31 7.25 17.86
N GLY A 305 2.11 8.56 18.00
CA GLY A 305 1.55 9.42 16.96
C GLY A 305 2.36 9.39 15.66
N ASP A 306 3.69 9.43 15.75
CA ASP A 306 4.57 9.38 14.56
C ASP A 306 4.37 8.14 13.69
N ILE A 307 4.08 7.00 14.31
CA ILE A 307 3.83 5.74 13.61
C ILE A 307 2.38 5.71 13.11
N PHE A 308 1.44 6.09 14.00
CA PHE A 308 0.01 6.01 13.73
C PHE A 308 -0.45 6.95 12.62
N PHE A 309 -0.01 8.21 12.61
CA PHE A 309 -0.53 9.20 11.65
C PHE A 309 -0.21 8.86 10.19
N ASP A 310 0.67 7.89 9.95
CA ASP A 310 0.96 7.32 8.64
C ASP A 310 0.28 5.96 8.42
N PHE A 311 -0.97 5.79 8.83
CA PHE A 311 -1.72 4.58 8.53
C PHE A 311 -2.38 4.59 7.14
N ARG A 312 -2.51 3.41 6.54
CA ARG A 312 -3.30 3.15 5.32
C ARG A 312 -4.20 1.94 5.53
N HIS A 313 -5.36 1.95 4.89
CA HIS A 313 -6.26 0.79 4.84
C HIS A 313 -5.58 -0.41 4.17
N ALA A 314 -5.70 -1.59 4.78
CA ALA A 314 -5.23 -2.84 4.19
C ALA A 314 -6.38 -3.76 3.74
N CYS A 315 -7.35 -4.03 4.62
CA CYS A 315 -8.53 -4.83 4.30
C CYS A 315 -9.69 -4.59 5.28
N GLY A 316 -10.85 -5.18 4.99
CA GLY A 316 -12.06 -5.05 5.79
C GLY A 316 -12.92 -3.83 5.40
N ALA A 317 -13.68 -3.29 6.34
CA ALA A 317 -14.62 -2.19 6.11
C ALA A 317 -13.89 -0.85 5.85
N GLY A 318 -13.68 -0.52 4.57
CA GLY A 318 -13.05 0.72 4.11
C GLY A 318 -13.52 2.01 4.82
N PRO A 319 -14.84 2.23 5.00
CA PRO A 319 -15.36 3.43 5.67
C PRO A 319 -14.75 3.69 7.06
N LEU A 320 -14.54 2.67 7.88
CA LEU A 320 -13.96 2.82 9.23
C LEU A 320 -12.58 3.50 9.19
N SER A 321 -11.74 3.08 8.24
CA SER A 321 -10.40 3.64 8.08
C SER A 321 -10.39 5.02 7.41
N GLN A 322 -11.34 5.28 6.51
CA GLN A 322 -11.50 6.57 5.85
C GLN A 322 -11.97 7.62 6.84
N GLU A 323 -13.02 7.34 7.62
CA GLU A 323 -13.53 8.22 8.66
C GLU A 323 -12.48 8.53 9.73
N LEU A 324 -11.67 7.54 10.10
CA LEU A 324 -10.58 7.77 11.04
C LEU A 324 -9.51 8.69 10.45
N ARG A 325 -9.23 8.57 9.14
CA ARG A 325 -8.28 9.45 8.43
C ARG A 325 -8.82 10.87 8.38
N ASP A 326 -10.09 11.05 8.04
CA ASP A 326 -10.78 12.34 8.07
C ASP A 326 -10.70 12.98 9.45
N PHE A 327 -10.96 12.21 10.50
CA PHE A 327 -10.86 12.69 11.88
C PHE A 327 -9.44 13.13 12.24
N VAL A 328 -8.41 12.31 11.94
CA VAL A 328 -7.00 12.64 12.21
C VAL A 328 -6.60 13.93 11.51
N THR A 329 -6.87 14.04 10.20
CA THR A 329 -6.53 15.22 9.40
C THR A 329 -7.21 16.47 9.93
N ALA A 330 -8.50 16.40 10.28
CA ALA A 330 -9.24 17.53 10.82
C ALA A 330 -8.74 17.96 12.21
N ARG A 331 -8.35 17.01 13.07
CA ARG A 331 -7.92 17.31 14.45
C ARG A 331 -6.47 17.79 14.57
N LEU A 332 -5.60 17.39 13.66
CA LEU A 332 -4.20 17.82 13.65
C LEU A 332 -3.99 19.16 12.95
N LYS A 333 -4.88 19.53 12.02
CA LYS A 333 -4.87 20.85 11.40
C LYS A 333 -4.94 21.94 12.48
N GLY A 334 -3.89 22.73 12.61
CA GLY A 334 -3.78 23.79 13.63
C GLY A 334 -3.56 23.30 15.07
N ALA A 335 -3.25 22.02 15.31
CA ALA A 335 -2.90 21.50 16.64
C ALA A 335 -1.45 21.87 17.04
N PHE A 336 -1.07 23.15 16.88
CA PHE A 336 0.30 23.65 17.03
C PHE A 336 1.03 23.16 18.28
N PRO A 337 0.42 23.17 19.49
CA PRO A 337 1.16 22.77 20.68
C PRO A 337 1.55 21.29 20.69
N PHE A 338 0.75 20.43 20.05
CA PHE A 338 1.09 19.02 19.90
C PHE A 338 2.14 18.82 18.81
N LEU A 339 2.02 19.51 17.68
CA LEU A 339 3.01 19.48 16.60
C LEU A 339 4.39 20.01 17.06
N GLN A 340 4.42 21.01 17.92
CA GLN A 340 5.64 21.51 18.55
C GLN A 340 6.28 20.45 19.47
N ALA A 341 5.47 19.69 20.22
CA ALA A 341 5.96 18.59 21.03
C ALA A 341 6.54 17.46 20.16
N MET A 342 5.89 17.13 19.04
CA MET A 342 6.43 16.20 18.03
C MET A 342 7.78 16.67 17.49
N GLN A 343 7.88 17.93 17.06
CA GLN A 343 9.12 18.51 16.56
C GLN A 343 10.25 18.46 17.61
N SER A 344 9.92 18.70 18.88
CA SER A 344 10.90 18.71 19.97
C SER A 344 11.53 17.34 20.21
N ILE A 345 10.73 16.27 20.16
CA ILE A 345 11.23 14.88 20.34
C ILE A 345 12.08 14.44 19.15
N GLN A 346 11.75 14.93 17.95
CA GLN A 346 12.50 14.65 16.73
C GLN A 346 13.76 15.52 16.59
N ALA A 347 13.98 16.52 17.46
CA ALA A 347 15.13 17.43 17.37
C ALA A 347 16.47 16.70 17.52
N ASP A 348 16.49 15.57 18.24
CA ASP A 348 17.68 14.75 18.44
C ASP A 348 18.03 13.88 17.21
N HIS A 349 17.07 13.61 16.33
CA HIS A 349 17.33 12.93 15.06
C HIS A 349 18.11 13.89 14.15
N ARG A 350 19.44 13.87 14.16
CA ARG A 350 20.24 14.80 13.33
C ARG A 350 20.48 14.22 11.94
N VAL A 351 20.29 15.06 10.91
CA VAL A 351 20.76 14.76 9.55
C VAL A 351 22.26 14.42 9.63
N ALA A 352 22.72 13.42 8.88
CA ALA A 352 24.09 12.92 8.91
C ALA A 352 25.10 13.86 8.22
N LEU A 353 25.03 15.16 8.53
CA LEU A 353 25.99 16.19 8.16
C LEU A 353 26.69 16.68 9.43
N GLY A 354 28.01 16.59 9.43
CA GLY A 354 28.89 17.20 10.43
C GLY A 354 29.31 18.61 10.03
N TRP A 355 30.36 19.09 10.67
CA TRP A 355 30.97 20.40 10.36
C TRP A 355 31.41 20.49 8.89
N MET A 356 31.21 21.66 8.27
CA MET A 356 31.43 21.91 6.83
C MET A 356 30.72 20.89 5.91
N ASP A 357 29.51 20.45 6.29
CA ASP A 357 28.69 19.50 5.52
C ASP A 357 29.37 18.15 5.25
N ARG A 358 30.36 17.77 6.07
CA ARG A 358 31.00 16.46 5.92
C ARG A 358 30.02 15.35 6.32
N LEU A 359 29.86 14.34 5.48
CA LEU A 359 28.98 13.20 5.79
C LEU A 359 29.42 12.50 7.09
N ARG A 360 28.48 12.31 8.00
CA ARG A 360 28.68 11.61 9.27
C ARG A 360 28.49 10.11 9.03
N THR A 361 29.50 9.34 9.41
CA THR A 361 29.55 7.88 9.24
C THR A 361 29.83 7.22 10.58
N GLU A 362 29.36 6.00 10.74
CA GLU A 362 29.67 5.11 11.85
C GLU A 362 30.76 4.10 11.46
N SER A 363 31.45 3.55 12.45
CA SER A 363 32.41 2.47 12.23
C SER A 363 31.68 1.13 12.24
N ALA A 364 31.91 0.32 11.21
CA ALA A 364 31.35 -1.03 11.09
C ALA A 364 32.44 -2.02 10.60
N PRO A 365 32.24 -3.34 10.77
CA PRO A 365 33.10 -4.34 10.12
C PRO A 365 33.12 -4.09 8.60
N GLY A 366 34.29 -3.85 8.03
CA GLY A 366 34.45 -3.50 6.60
C GLY A 366 34.55 -2.01 6.28
N GLY A 367 34.49 -1.11 7.28
CA GLY A 367 34.86 0.30 7.10
C GLY A 367 33.88 1.31 7.68
N ARG A 368 33.70 2.43 6.98
CA ARG A 368 32.86 3.55 7.44
C ARG A 368 31.53 3.50 6.71
N VAL A 369 30.43 3.48 7.47
CA VAL A 369 29.08 3.29 6.93
C VAL A 369 28.24 4.53 7.20
N LEU A 370 27.43 4.92 6.22
CA LEU A 370 26.39 5.94 6.36
C LEU A 370 25.09 5.26 6.77
N ASP A 371 24.56 5.57 7.95
CA ASP A 371 23.17 5.24 8.27
C ASP A 371 22.25 6.26 7.60
N LEU A 372 21.69 5.86 6.46
CA LEU A 372 20.81 6.73 5.68
C LEU A 372 19.36 6.73 6.20
N LYS A 373 18.98 5.78 7.06
CA LYS A 373 17.65 5.76 7.68
C LYS A 373 17.54 6.90 8.69
N TYR A 374 18.38 6.89 9.72
CA TYR A 374 18.33 7.92 10.76
C TYR A 374 19.02 9.21 10.30
N GLY A 375 19.99 9.11 9.39
CA GLY A 375 20.73 10.24 8.89
C GLY A 375 20.06 11.06 7.79
N ALA A 376 19.01 10.55 7.12
CA ALA A 376 18.36 11.27 6.02
C ALA A 376 16.87 10.94 5.86
N LEU A 377 16.49 9.68 5.65
CA LEU A 377 15.10 9.31 5.34
C LEU A 377 14.13 9.70 6.46
N LEU A 378 14.43 9.32 7.71
CA LEU A 378 13.57 9.60 8.85
C LEU A 378 13.43 11.12 9.09
N PRO A 379 14.52 11.92 9.14
CA PRO A 379 14.43 13.38 9.19
C PRO A 379 13.55 14.01 8.10
N LEU A 380 13.63 13.53 6.86
CA LEU A 380 12.82 14.04 5.75
C LEU A 380 11.34 13.72 5.95
N VAL A 381 11.03 12.44 6.19
CA VAL A 381 9.67 11.94 6.41
C VAL A 381 9.01 12.68 7.57
N GLU A 382 9.71 12.83 8.68
CA GLU A 382 9.23 13.52 9.89
C GLU A 382 8.89 14.99 9.61
N ALA A 383 9.79 15.72 8.93
CA ALA A 383 9.59 17.12 8.61
C ALA A 383 8.39 17.33 7.66
N VAL A 384 8.33 16.53 6.59
CA VAL A 384 7.22 16.59 5.62
C VAL A 384 5.91 16.18 6.27
N ARG A 385 5.90 15.16 7.13
CA ARG A 385 4.71 14.76 7.92
C ARG A 385 4.23 15.91 8.78
N LEU A 386 5.11 16.58 9.54
CA LEU A 386 4.72 17.67 10.42
C LEU A 386 4.08 18.84 9.67
N LEU A 387 4.67 19.27 8.55
CA LEU A 387 4.07 20.30 7.68
C LEU A 387 2.70 19.85 7.15
N SER A 388 2.61 18.60 6.69
CA SER A 388 1.38 18.02 6.17
C SER A 388 0.26 18.00 7.23
N LEU A 389 0.58 17.57 8.45
CA LEU A 389 -0.36 17.53 9.56
C LEU A 389 -0.82 18.94 9.96
N ARG A 390 0.10 19.91 9.99
CA ARG A 390 -0.21 21.32 10.27
C ARG A 390 -1.23 21.88 9.29
N ASP A 391 -1.06 21.58 8.00
CA ASP A 391 -1.84 22.15 6.91
C ASP A 391 -3.13 21.36 6.62
N GLY A 392 -3.27 20.18 7.24
CA GLY A 392 -4.43 19.30 7.03
C GLY A 392 -4.37 18.53 5.72
N VAL A 393 -3.18 18.17 5.26
CA VAL A 393 -2.94 17.27 4.13
C VAL A 393 -3.36 15.85 4.52
N ARG A 394 -4.14 15.19 3.66
CA ARG A 394 -4.71 13.84 3.93
C ARG A 394 -3.71 12.73 3.63
N GLU A 395 -2.85 12.97 2.67
CA GLU A 395 -1.87 12.07 2.09
C GLU A 395 -0.87 11.58 3.15
N THR A 396 -0.42 10.33 3.00
CA THR A 396 0.58 9.72 3.88
C THR A 396 1.96 9.62 3.25
N GLY A 397 2.04 9.33 1.94
CA GLY A 397 3.31 9.24 1.23
C GLY A 397 4.04 10.58 1.15
N THR A 398 5.35 10.57 1.31
CA THR A 398 6.20 11.77 1.37
C THR A 398 6.14 12.57 0.07
N ILE A 399 6.20 11.93 -1.09
CA ILE A 399 6.08 12.63 -2.39
C ILE A 399 4.69 13.27 -2.54
N SER A 400 3.62 12.51 -2.27
CA SER A 400 2.26 13.04 -2.37
C SER A 400 2.03 14.22 -1.41
N ARG A 401 2.64 14.17 -0.23
CA ARG A 401 2.66 15.28 0.73
C ARG A 401 3.42 16.49 0.21
N LEU A 402 4.61 16.31 -0.38
CA LEU A 402 5.37 17.40 -0.98
C LEU A 402 4.55 18.09 -2.08
N HIS A 403 3.92 17.33 -2.97
CA HIS A 403 3.03 17.87 -4.01
C HIS A 403 1.82 18.62 -3.44
N ALA A 404 1.19 18.10 -2.40
CA ALA A 404 0.07 18.76 -1.72
C ALA A 404 0.50 20.06 -1.03
N LEU A 405 1.64 20.06 -0.34
CA LEU A 405 2.22 21.24 0.32
C LEU A 405 2.65 22.29 -0.70
N GLN A 406 3.22 21.89 -1.84
CA GLN A 406 3.57 22.79 -2.94
C GLN A 406 2.30 23.42 -3.53
N SER A 407 1.27 22.61 -3.80
CA SER A 407 -0.01 23.10 -4.35
C SER A 407 -0.71 24.05 -3.38
N GLY A 408 -0.55 23.84 -2.07
CA GLY A 408 -1.03 24.74 -1.02
C GLY A 408 -0.16 25.98 -0.77
N GLY A 409 1.00 26.10 -1.41
CA GLY A 409 1.92 27.24 -1.27
C GLY A 409 2.81 27.21 -0.02
N THR A 410 2.82 26.11 0.74
CA THR A 410 3.62 25.96 1.97
C THR A 410 5.11 25.77 1.70
N ILE A 411 5.44 25.12 0.59
CA ILE A 411 6.81 24.94 0.11
C ILE A 411 6.91 25.43 -1.33
N SER A 412 8.08 25.91 -1.73
CA SER A 412 8.30 26.34 -3.11
C SER A 412 8.42 25.14 -4.05
N ARG A 413 8.27 25.37 -5.36
CA ARG A 413 8.53 24.34 -6.38
C ARG A 413 9.96 23.80 -6.30
N ASP A 414 10.94 24.70 -6.13
CA ASP A 414 12.35 24.32 -6.05
C ASP A 414 12.65 23.50 -4.79
N GLU A 415 12.03 23.86 -3.65
CA GLU A 415 12.14 23.09 -2.41
C GLU A 415 11.52 21.71 -2.55
N SER A 416 10.31 21.60 -3.12
CA SER A 416 9.66 20.31 -3.40
C SER A 416 10.54 19.42 -4.26
N GLN A 417 11.04 19.95 -5.38
CA GLN A 417 11.89 19.21 -6.31
C GLN A 417 13.19 18.73 -5.64
N ALA A 418 13.87 19.60 -4.88
CA ALA A 418 15.10 19.24 -4.18
C ALA A 418 14.89 18.12 -3.15
N LEU A 419 13.76 18.14 -2.43
CA LEU A 419 13.41 17.13 -1.44
C LEU A 419 12.98 15.81 -2.08
N GLU A 420 12.25 15.84 -3.20
CA GLU A 420 11.87 14.66 -3.99
C GLU A 420 13.11 13.97 -4.58
N GLU A 421 14.00 14.72 -5.23
CA GLU A 421 15.26 14.18 -5.75
C GLU A 421 16.15 13.64 -4.62
N GLY A 422 16.13 14.30 -3.47
CA GLY A 422 16.82 13.84 -2.25
C GLY A 422 16.27 12.51 -1.74
N LEU A 423 14.94 12.37 -1.69
CA LEU A 423 14.28 11.12 -1.31
C LEU A 423 14.66 9.99 -2.28
N GLU A 424 14.52 10.22 -3.58
CA GLU A 424 14.85 9.25 -4.63
C GLU A 424 16.29 8.77 -4.52
N LEU A 425 17.23 9.69 -4.33
CA LEU A 425 18.65 9.37 -4.19
C LEU A 425 18.91 8.54 -2.93
N VAL A 426 18.45 9.00 -1.76
CA VAL A 426 18.74 8.37 -0.47
C VAL A 426 18.06 7.01 -0.38
N ALA A 427 16.77 6.94 -0.71
CA ALA A 427 16.00 5.70 -0.71
C ALA A 427 16.57 4.70 -1.71
N GLY A 428 17.02 5.16 -2.89
CA GLY A 428 17.61 4.30 -3.90
C GLY A 428 18.89 3.62 -3.42
N ARG A 429 19.70 4.31 -2.61
CA ARG A 429 20.90 3.71 -1.98
C ARG A 429 20.55 2.69 -0.93
N VAL A 430 19.58 2.99 -0.08
CA VAL A 430 19.09 2.04 0.93
C VAL A 430 18.53 0.79 0.26
N LEU A 431 17.68 0.95 -0.75
CA LEU A 431 17.04 -0.18 -1.41
C LEU A 431 18.06 -1.05 -2.16
N ARG A 432 19.04 -0.46 -2.86
CA ARG A 432 20.13 -1.23 -3.48
C ARG A 432 20.99 -1.97 -2.45
N ALA A 433 21.27 -1.36 -1.30
CA ALA A 433 21.98 -2.04 -0.21
C ALA A 433 21.18 -3.23 0.34
N GLN A 434 19.86 -3.10 0.49
CA GLN A 434 18.98 -4.20 0.90
C GLN A 434 18.90 -5.32 -0.14
N ILE A 435 18.84 -4.98 -1.43
CA ILE A 435 18.88 -5.97 -2.53
C ILE A 435 20.18 -6.76 -2.49
N ALA A 436 21.32 -6.07 -2.37
CA ALA A 436 22.64 -6.71 -2.29
C ALA A 436 22.75 -7.60 -1.04
N GLY A 437 22.31 -7.10 0.12
CA GLY A 437 22.27 -7.87 1.37
C GLY A 437 21.37 -9.11 1.31
N ALA A 438 20.26 -9.07 0.57
CA ALA A 438 19.39 -10.24 0.36
C ALA A 438 20.08 -11.34 -0.47
N SER A 439 21.03 -10.97 -1.35
CA SER A 439 21.86 -11.90 -2.11
C SER A 439 23.08 -12.42 -1.32
N GLY A 440 23.25 -12.03 -0.06
CA GLY A 440 24.43 -12.35 0.75
C GLY A 440 25.64 -11.46 0.47
N GLU A 441 25.48 -10.42 -0.37
CA GLU A 441 26.52 -9.49 -0.79
C GLU A 441 26.32 -8.12 -0.12
N GLY A 442 26.84 -7.89 1.09
CA GLY A 442 26.91 -6.53 1.66
C GLY A 442 26.52 -6.38 3.12
N VAL A 443 26.34 -5.14 3.55
CA VAL A 443 25.96 -4.78 4.93
C VAL A 443 24.44 -4.84 5.05
N PRO A 444 23.87 -5.70 5.91
CA PRO A 444 22.42 -5.78 6.07
C PRO A 444 21.83 -4.49 6.65
N GLY A 445 20.60 -4.17 6.25
CA GLY A 445 19.81 -3.07 6.82
C GLY A 445 19.89 -1.76 6.03
N TYR A 446 20.23 -0.66 6.71
CA TYR A 446 20.15 0.71 6.18
C TYR A 446 21.51 1.38 5.99
N GLY A 447 22.59 0.63 6.20
CA GLY A 447 23.96 1.10 6.11
C GLY A 447 24.48 1.09 4.68
N VAL A 448 25.02 2.22 4.22
CA VAL A 448 25.69 2.33 2.92
C VAL A 448 27.19 2.55 3.14
N PRO A 449 28.08 1.63 2.71
CA PRO A 449 29.52 1.83 2.81
C PRO A 449 29.95 3.10 2.09
N LEU A 450 30.67 4.00 2.78
CA LEU A 450 31.10 5.26 2.16
C LEU A 450 32.02 5.02 0.96
N GLN A 451 32.84 3.96 1.03
CA GLN A 451 33.79 3.57 0.00
C GLN A 451 33.12 3.12 -1.31
N SER A 452 31.87 2.63 -1.27
CA SER A 452 31.14 2.23 -2.48
C SER A 452 30.59 3.43 -3.25
N LEU A 453 30.67 4.64 -2.69
CA LEU A 453 30.17 5.87 -3.31
C LEU A 453 31.29 6.66 -3.97
N THR A 454 31.09 7.01 -5.24
CA THR A 454 31.91 7.96 -6.01
C THR A 454 31.86 9.36 -5.39
N LEU A 455 32.83 10.22 -5.75
CA LEU A 455 32.86 11.61 -5.29
C LEU A 455 31.62 12.42 -5.72
N TYR A 456 31.08 12.12 -6.90
CA TYR A 456 29.85 12.73 -7.41
C TYR A 456 28.64 12.34 -6.58
N GLU A 457 28.47 11.05 -6.28
CA GLU A 457 27.36 10.55 -5.46
C GLU A 457 27.43 11.11 -4.03
N ARG A 458 28.63 11.18 -3.44
CA ARG A 458 28.83 11.82 -2.13
C ARG A 458 28.44 13.29 -2.14
N ARG A 459 28.66 14.00 -3.25
CA ARG A 459 28.24 15.40 -3.39
C ARG A 459 26.73 15.52 -3.43
N ARG A 460 26.07 14.75 -4.30
CA ARG A 460 24.60 14.73 -4.38
C ARG A 460 23.93 14.35 -3.06
N LEU A 461 24.50 13.40 -2.30
CA LEU A 461 24.01 13.05 -0.98
C LEU A 461 24.15 14.22 0.02
N ARG A 462 25.24 14.98 -0.03
CA ARG A 462 25.37 16.19 0.80
C ARG A 462 24.33 17.24 0.43
N ASP A 463 24.06 17.44 -0.85
CA ASP A 463 23.09 18.42 -1.32
C ASP A 463 21.66 18.02 -0.88
N ALA A 464 21.30 16.74 -1.02
CA ALA A 464 20.05 16.19 -0.49
C ALA A 464 19.93 16.38 1.03
N MET A 465 20.98 16.03 1.78
CA MET A 465 20.99 16.21 3.23
C MET A 465 20.93 17.69 3.64
N ARG A 466 21.50 18.61 2.86
CA ARG A 466 21.38 20.05 3.09
C ARG A 466 19.93 20.50 2.95
N ALA A 467 19.25 20.12 1.87
CA ALA A 467 17.84 20.43 1.66
C ALA A 467 16.97 19.93 2.84
N ILE A 468 17.21 18.70 3.31
CA ILE A 468 16.51 18.14 4.48
C ILE A 468 16.79 18.93 5.76
N ARG A 469 18.05 19.32 5.98
CA ARG A 469 18.43 20.13 7.15
C ARG A 469 17.77 21.50 7.11
N ASP A 470 17.75 22.15 5.95
CA ASP A 470 17.22 23.49 5.78
C ASP A 470 15.69 23.50 5.99
N LEU A 471 14.98 22.51 5.43
CA LEU A 471 13.55 22.27 5.71
C LEU A 471 13.27 22.15 7.22
N ARG A 472 14.09 21.36 7.92
CA ARG A 472 13.93 21.14 9.36
C ARG A 472 14.26 22.36 10.20
N GLY A 473 15.26 23.14 9.81
CA GLY A 473 15.59 24.41 10.44
C GLY A 473 14.41 25.39 10.34
N ARG A 474 13.86 25.53 9.14
CA ARG A 474 12.67 26.36 8.89
C ARG A 474 11.47 25.89 9.68
N LEU A 475 11.14 24.59 9.63
CA LEU A 475 10.03 24.01 10.38
C LEU A 475 10.15 24.26 11.89
N ARG A 476 11.37 24.14 12.44
CA ARG A 476 11.63 24.45 13.84
C ARG A 476 11.30 25.91 14.15
N ALA A 477 11.83 26.84 13.35
CA ALA A 477 11.58 28.27 13.53
C ALA A 477 10.09 28.62 13.44
N GLU A 478 9.38 28.05 12.48
CA GLU A 478 7.93 28.24 12.30
C GLU A 478 7.11 27.70 13.49
N LEU A 479 7.54 26.61 14.13
CA LEU A 479 6.82 25.98 15.25
C LEU A 479 7.21 26.50 16.63
N THR A 480 8.45 26.99 16.83
CA THR A 480 8.91 27.53 18.12
C THR A 480 8.80 29.05 18.20
N GLY A 481 8.70 29.74 17.06
CA GLY A 481 8.78 31.19 17.00
C GLY A 481 10.19 31.74 17.19
N ASP A 482 11.21 30.88 17.25
CA ASP A 482 12.61 31.29 17.27
C ASP A 482 13.02 31.77 15.87
N LEU A 483 13.53 33.00 15.75
CA LEU A 483 14.15 33.47 14.51
C LEU A 483 15.47 32.72 14.29
N LEU A 484 15.66 32.20 13.06
CA LEU A 484 16.84 31.41 12.63
C LEU A 484 18.16 32.16 12.78
#